data_AF-A0A1C5LY70-F1
#
_entry.id   AF-A0A1C5LY70-F1
#
_cell.length_a   1.000
_cell.length_b   1.000
_cell.length_c   1.000
_cell.angle_alpha   90.00
_cell.angle_beta   90.00
_cell.angle_gamma   90.00
#
_symmetry.space_group_name_H-M   'P 1'
#
loop_
_entity.id
_entity.type
_entity.pdbx_description
1 polymer ?
#
loop_
_entity_poly.entity_id
_entity_poly.type
_entity_poly.pdbx_seq_one_letter_code
_entity_poly.pdbx_strand_id
1 'polypeptide(L)'
;METEVKYCKMCRKALPPLSDREYCYACEELLLFDKVREFVRNNDVNEYQVAEYFDIPVRMVKQWIKEGRIEYKEKDKAGIMSNYCSRCGQPVSFGTLCPQCLRLLNGEKARMIGFSKPEEGEEGEMRFLDGERK
;
A
#
# COMPACT_ATOMS: atom_id res chain seq x y z
N MET A 1 26.48 47.19 -19.92
CA MET A 1 26.74 45.76 -19.66
C MET A 1 25.47 45.03 -20.01
N GLU A 2 25.43 44.35 -21.15
CA GLU A 2 24.29 43.49 -21.49
C GLU A 2 24.33 42.31 -20.53
N THR A 3 23.42 42.28 -19.57
CA THR A 3 23.24 41.09 -18.72
C THR A 3 22.44 40.09 -19.55
N GLU A 4 23.12 39.12 -20.17
CA GLU A 4 22.44 37.99 -20.80
C GLU A 4 21.58 37.28 -19.75
N VAL A 5 20.27 37.30 -19.95
CA VAL A 5 19.30 36.63 -19.09
C VAL A 5 19.30 35.16 -19.47
N LYS A 6 19.82 34.31 -18.59
CA LYS A 6 19.72 32.84 -18.73
C LYS A 6 18.30 32.39 -18.35
N TYR A 7 17.84 31.31 -18.96
CA TYR A 7 16.53 30.71 -18.69
C TYR A 7 16.68 29.24 -18.30
N CYS A 8 15.83 28.77 -17.37
CA CYS A 8 15.80 27.36 -16.97
C CYS A 8 15.41 26.45 -18.14
N LYS A 9 16.16 25.37 -18.38
CA LYS A 9 15.86 24.43 -19.48
C LYS A 9 14.53 23.66 -19.33
N MET A 10 14.02 23.49 -18.10
CA MET A 10 12.77 22.75 -17.84
C MET A 10 11.53 23.65 -17.88
N CYS A 11 11.53 24.75 -17.13
CA CYS A 11 10.35 25.61 -16.97
C CYS A 11 10.45 26.97 -17.68
N ARG A 12 11.57 27.26 -18.35
CA ARG A 12 11.87 28.52 -19.03
C ARG A 12 11.76 29.78 -18.16
N LYS A 13 11.76 29.62 -16.84
CA LYS A 13 11.80 30.74 -15.91
C LYS A 13 13.16 31.44 -15.99
N ALA A 14 13.16 32.78 -15.96
CA ALA A 14 14.39 33.56 -15.95
C ALA A 14 15.23 33.21 -14.72
N LEU A 15 16.51 32.94 -14.95
CA LEU A 15 17.49 32.65 -13.92
C LEU A 15 18.19 33.95 -13.49
N PRO A 16 18.71 34.00 -12.25
CA PRO A 16 19.50 35.14 -11.81
C PRO A 16 20.69 35.37 -12.77
N PRO A 17 20.97 36.62 -13.15
CA PRO A 17 21.97 36.96 -14.18
C PRO A 17 23.41 36.58 -13.80
N LEU A 18 23.67 36.25 -12.54
CA LEU A 18 24.97 35.82 -12.01
C LEU A 18 25.03 34.32 -11.70
N SER A 19 23.99 33.55 -12.03
CA SER A 19 23.98 32.11 -11.75
C SER A 19 24.48 31.31 -12.95
N ASP A 20 25.40 30.37 -12.71
CA ASP A 20 25.87 29.40 -13.70
C ASP A 20 25.03 28.12 -13.74
N ARG A 21 23.86 28.14 -13.10
CA ARG A 21 22.96 26.99 -13.03
C ARG A 21 22.18 26.86 -14.33
N GLU A 22 21.92 25.64 -14.77
CA GLU A 22 21.10 25.37 -15.97
C GLU A 22 19.59 25.27 -15.66
N TYR A 23 19.27 25.02 -14.40
CA TYR A 23 17.91 24.83 -13.90
C TYR A 23 17.64 25.81 -12.76
N CYS A 24 16.36 26.18 -12.57
CA CYS A 24 15.97 26.92 -11.38
C CYS A 24 15.91 25.99 -10.17
N TYR A 25 15.99 26.54 -8.95
CA TYR A 25 15.97 25.77 -7.70
C TYR A 25 14.82 24.76 -7.64
N ALA A 26 13.61 25.16 -8.01
CA ALA A 26 12.45 24.26 -8.00
C ALA A 26 12.60 23.08 -8.99
N CYS A 27 13.18 23.31 -10.18
CA CYS A 27 13.42 22.24 -11.15
C CYS A 27 14.60 21.35 -10.74
N GLU A 28 15.62 21.92 -10.11
CA GLU A 28 16.75 21.18 -9.56
C GLU A 28 16.29 20.24 -8.43
N GLU A 29 15.42 20.71 -7.54
CA GLU A 29 14.79 19.89 -6.49
C GLU A 29 13.94 18.75 -7.08
N LEU A 30 13.19 19.00 -8.16
CA LEU A 30 12.41 17.96 -8.84
C LEU A 30 13.32 16.88 -9.47
N LEU A 31 14.40 17.29 -10.12
CA LEU A 31 15.38 16.36 -10.68
C LEU A 31 16.07 15.53 -9.59
N LEU A 32 16.37 16.15 -8.45
CA LEU A 32 16.92 15.47 -7.28
C LEU A 32 15.92 14.45 -6.72
N PHE A 33 14.66 14.85 -6.60
CA PHE A 33 13.57 13.98 -6.14
C PHE A 33 13.43 12.74 -7.03
N ASP A 34 13.46 12.88 -8.36
CA ASP A 34 13.36 11.74 -9.27
C ASP A 34 14.52 10.76 -9.09
N LYS A 35 15.74 11.25 -8.91
CA LYS A 35 16.93 10.42 -8.62
C LYS A 35 16.78 9.68 -7.28
N VAL A 36 16.31 10.36 -6.25
CA VAL A 36 16.08 9.75 -4.92
C VAL A 36 15.01 8.66 -5.02
N ARG A 37 13.90 8.93 -5.72
CA ARG A 37 12.82 7.96 -5.92
C ARG A 37 13.31 6.70 -6.63
N GLU A 38 14.09 6.86 -7.69
CA GLU A 38 14.67 5.73 -8.42
C GLU A 38 15.66 4.94 -7.55
N PHE A 39 16.47 5.64 -6.76
CA PHE A 39 17.42 5.02 -5.83
C PHE A 39 16.72 4.16 -4.77
N VAL A 40 15.65 4.67 -4.15
CA VAL A 40 14.82 3.95 -3.16
C VAL A 40 14.06 2.79 -3.80
N ARG A 41 13.65 2.91 -5.07
CA ARG A 41 13.01 1.80 -5.80
C ARG A 41 13.98 0.68 -6.13
N ASN A 42 15.23 1.00 -6.43
CA ASN A 42 16.24 0.02 -6.82
C ASN A 42 16.94 -0.63 -5.61
N ASN A 43 17.05 0.08 -4.48
CA ASN A 43 17.78 -0.37 -3.30
C ASN A 43 16.90 -0.41 -2.04
N ASP A 44 17.10 -1.41 -1.19
CA ASP A 44 16.49 -1.45 0.15
C ASP A 44 17.29 -0.59 1.13
N VAL A 45 17.05 0.73 1.10
CA VAL A 45 17.78 1.74 1.88
C VAL A 45 16.90 2.43 2.92
N ASN A 46 17.50 2.87 4.02
CA ASN A 46 16.82 3.64 5.08
C ASN A 46 16.87 5.15 4.78
N GLU A 47 16.00 5.96 5.39
CA GLU A 47 15.94 7.42 5.17
C GLU A 47 17.28 8.13 5.49
N TYR A 48 18.04 7.61 6.44
CA TYR A 48 19.35 8.14 6.82
C TYR A 48 20.41 7.89 5.75
N GLN A 49 20.39 6.71 5.11
CA GLN A 49 21.32 6.36 4.05
C GLN A 49 21.04 7.18 2.79
N VAL A 50 19.76 7.40 2.48
CA VAL A 50 19.36 8.28 1.38
C VAL A 50 19.83 9.71 1.64
N ALA A 51 19.63 10.22 2.87
CA ALA A 51 20.08 11.54 3.26
C ALA A 51 21.60 11.72 3.12
N GLU A 52 22.38 10.73 3.55
CA GLU A 52 23.84 10.75 3.46
C GLU A 52 24.34 10.64 2.01
N TYR A 53 23.71 9.77 1.19
CA TYR A 53 24.12 9.59 -0.21
C TYR A 53 23.85 10.82 -1.08
N PHE A 54 22.73 11.51 -0.85
CA PHE A 54 22.35 12.69 -1.63
C PHE A 54 22.71 14.02 -0.95
N ASP A 55 23.36 13.97 0.22
CA ASP A 55 23.70 15.12 1.05
C ASP A 55 22.49 16.05 1.31
N ILE A 56 21.34 15.45 1.63
CA ILE A 56 20.08 16.17 1.89
C ILE A 56 19.60 15.97 3.32
N PRO A 57 18.86 16.93 3.89
CA PRO A 57 18.31 16.77 5.22
C PRO A 57 17.35 15.58 5.32
N VAL A 58 17.53 14.73 6.33
CA VAL A 58 16.63 13.59 6.63
C VAL A 58 15.16 14.03 6.73
N ARG A 59 14.91 15.26 7.21
CA ARG A 59 13.56 15.83 7.30
C ARG A 59 12.86 15.91 5.93
N MET A 60 13.62 16.21 4.87
CA MET A 60 13.10 16.33 3.51
C MET A 60 12.67 14.96 2.99
N VAL A 61 13.49 13.93 3.21
CA VAL A 61 13.17 12.54 2.86
C VAL A 61 11.93 12.06 3.63
N LYS A 62 11.87 12.32 4.94
CA LYS A 62 10.70 11.99 5.77
C LYS A 62 9.43 12.71 5.31
N GLN A 63 9.53 13.95 4.86
CA GLN A 63 8.40 14.69 4.34
C GLN A 63 7.87 14.05 3.04
N TRP A 64 8.75 13.66 2.12
CA TRP A 64 8.34 12.97 0.89
C TRP A 64 7.68 11.61 1.14
N ILE A 65 8.14 10.89 2.16
CA ILE A 65 7.49 9.64 2.62
C ILE A 65 6.12 9.95 3.21
N LYS A 66 6.01 10.96 4.07
CA LYS A 66 4.73 11.37 4.70
C LYS A 66 3.70 11.86 3.68
N GLU A 67 4.16 12.52 2.61
CA GLU A 67 3.33 12.95 1.49
C GLU A 67 2.93 11.79 0.54
N GLY A 68 3.46 10.57 0.75
CA GLY A 68 3.21 9.41 -0.11
C GLY A 68 3.89 9.51 -1.49
N ARG A 69 4.88 10.40 -1.63
CA ARG A 69 5.60 10.61 -2.89
C ARG A 69 6.72 9.58 -3.10
N ILE A 70 7.17 8.95 -2.01
CA ILE A 70 8.17 7.87 -2.00
C ILE A 70 7.61 6.74 -1.13
N GLU A 71 7.64 5.53 -1.67
CA GLU A 71 7.27 4.30 -0.96
C GLU A 71 8.49 3.38 -0.89
N TYR A 72 8.76 2.85 0.30
CA TYR A 72 9.72 1.76 0.44
C TYR A 72 9.12 0.49 -0.14
N LYS A 73 9.98 -0.39 -0.65
CA LYS A 73 9.59 -1.77 -0.88
C LYS A 73 9.06 -2.30 0.44
N GLU A 74 7.78 -2.66 0.49
CA GLU A 74 7.28 -3.46 1.59
C GLU A 74 8.12 -4.74 1.55
N LYS A 75 9.02 -4.90 2.53
CA LYS A 75 9.56 -6.21 2.85
C LYS A 75 8.35 -7.03 3.23
N ASP A 76 7.91 -7.82 2.27
CA ASP A 76 6.76 -8.69 2.27
C ASP A 76 6.15 -8.81 3.67
N LYS A 77 5.07 -8.08 3.94
CA LYS A 77 4.12 -8.52 4.97
C LYS A 77 3.35 -9.76 4.49
N ALA A 78 3.94 -10.59 3.63
CA ALA A 78 3.56 -11.97 3.43
C ALA A 78 4.02 -12.77 4.65
N GLY A 79 3.37 -12.58 5.81
CA GLY A 79 3.97 -13.14 7.02
C GLY A 79 3.19 -13.12 8.31
N ILE A 80 1.85 -13.14 8.31
CA ILE A 80 1.08 -13.94 9.31
C ILE A 80 -0.23 -14.43 8.67
N MET A 81 -0.15 -15.08 7.51
CA MET A 81 -1.14 -16.11 7.23
C MET A 81 -0.36 -17.41 7.35
N SER A 82 -0.38 -18.01 8.55
CA SER A 82 0.07 -19.38 8.71
C SER A 82 -0.69 -20.20 7.68
N ASN A 83 0.01 -20.62 6.63
CA ASN A 83 -0.50 -21.59 5.66
C ASN A 83 -0.74 -22.95 6.31
N TYR A 84 -0.81 -23.04 7.64
CA TYR A 84 -0.95 -24.26 8.41
C TYR A 84 -2.01 -24.06 9.49
N CYS A 85 -2.86 -25.06 9.66
CA CYS A 85 -3.90 -25.12 10.67
C CYS A 85 -3.31 -25.07 12.08
N SER A 86 -3.77 -24.16 12.93
CA SER A 86 -3.31 -24.02 14.32
C SER A 86 -3.59 -25.25 15.20
N ARG A 87 -4.48 -26.16 14.78
CA ARG A 87 -4.88 -27.35 15.55
C ARG A 87 -4.19 -28.64 15.12
N CYS A 88 -3.92 -28.82 13.83
CA CYS A 88 -3.34 -30.07 13.30
C CYS A 88 -2.10 -29.87 12.41
N GLY A 89 -1.71 -28.63 12.13
CA GLY A 89 -0.54 -28.31 11.30
C GLY A 89 -0.70 -28.61 9.80
N GLN A 90 -1.86 -29.07 9.33
CA GLN A 90 -2.09 -29.30 7.90
C GLN A 90 -2.12 -27.99 7.11
N PRO A 91 -1.67 -27.98 5.84
CA PRO A 91 -1.67 -26.78 5.05
C PRO A 91 -3.10 -26.26 4.80
N VAL A 92 -3.32 -24.96 4.94
CA VAL A 92 -4.60 -24.28 4.73
C VAL A 92 -4.45 -23.19 3.68
N SER A 93 -5.38 -23.15 2.73
CA SER A 93 -5.40 -22.14 1.67
C SER A 93 -5.95 -20.80 2.16
N PHE A 94 -6.76 -20.81 3.23
CA PHE A 94 -7.30 -19.61 3.86
C PHE A 94 -7.75 -19.92 5.30
N GLY A 95 -7.65 -18.94 6.20
CA GLY A 95 -8.06 -19.05 7.60
C GLY A 95 -7.03 -19.69 8.53
N THR A 96 -7.36 -19.79 9.82
CA THR A 96 -6.47 -20.32 10.88
C THR A 96 -6.64 -21.81 11.15
N LEU A 97 -7.71 -22.43 10.64
CA LEU A 97 -8.03 -23.85 10.84
C LEU A 97 -8.39 -24.51 9.51
N CYS A 98 -8.00 -25.78 9.34
CA CYS A 98 -8.40 -26.56 8.17
C CYS A 98 -9.91 -26.87 8.22
N PRO A 99 -10.55 -27.17 7.07
CA PRO A 99 -11.99 -27.47 7.00
C PRO A 99 -12.43 -28.58 7.97
N GLN A 100 -11.57 -29.56 8.20
CA GLN A 100 -11.83 -30.66 9.15
C GLN A 100 -11.81 -30.18 10.61
N CYS A 101 -10.81 -29.38 11.00
CA CYS A 101 -10.74 -28.82 12.35
C CYS A 101 -11.85 -27.81 12.62
N LEU A 102 -12.25 -27.04 11.60
CA LEU A 102 -13.37 -26.11 11.66
C LEU A 102 -14.70 -26.85 11.83
N ARG A 103 -14.91 -27.94 11.09
CA ARG A 103 -16.10 -28.81 11.25
C ARG A 103 -16.18 -29.47 12.62
N LEU A 104 -15.05 -29.85 13.22
CA LEU A 104 -15.03 -30.36 14.58
C LEU A 104 -15.41 -29.29 15.60
N LEU A 105 -14.91 -28.06 15.44
CA LEU A 105 -15.28 -26.93 16.31
C LEU A 105 -16.78 -26.60 16.20
N ASN A 106 -17.31 -26.60 14.98
CA ASN A 106 -18.71 -26.26 14.71
C ASN A 106 -19.67 -27.43 14.99
N GLY A 107 -19.20 -28.67 14.83
CA GLY A 107 -19.95 -29.90 15.09
C GLY A 107 -20.22 -30.14 16.58
N GLU A 108 -19.40 -29.58 17.47
CA GLU A 108 -19.66 -29.61 18.91
C GLU A 108 -20.81 -28.65 19.30
N LYS A 109 -20.99 -27.54 18.59
CA LYS A 109 -22.17 -26.66 18.73
C LYS A 109 -23.42 -27.17 18.02
N ALA A 110 -23.29 -27.95 16.94
CA ALA A 110 -24.42 -28.48 16.19
C ALA A 110 -25.20 -29.60 16.90
N ARG A 111 -24.67 -30.16 18.00
CA ARG A 111 -25.38 -31.20 18.78
C ARG A 111 -26.43 -30.65 19.76
N MET A 112 -26.53 -29.33 19.94
CA MET A 112 -27.51 -28.70 20.86
C MET A 112 -28.65 -27.94 20.19
N ILE A 113 -28.78 -27.97 18.86
CA ILE A 113 -30.00 -27.51 18.18
C ILE A 113 -30.36 -28.59 17.18
N GLY A 114 -31.35 -29.40 17.56
CA GLY A 114 -31.80 -30.56 16.80
C GLY A 114 -32.19 -30.18 15.38
N PHE A 115 -31.71 -30.98 14.43
CA PHE A 115 -32.23 -30.98 13.07
C PHE A 115 -32.74 -32.39 12.76
N SER A 116 -34.08 -32.50 12.81
CA SER A 116 -34.84 -33.47 12.04
C SER A 116 -34.44 -33.38 10.56
N LYS A 117 -34.42 -34.53 9.90
CA LYS A 117 -34.19 -34.76 8.45
C LYS A 117 -34.85 -33.68 7.56
N PRO A 118 -34.22 -33.24 6.45
CA PRO A 118 -34.90 -32.44 5.44
C PRO A 118 -35.73 -33.37 4.53
N GLU A 119 -36.99 -33.04 4.31
CA GLU A 119 -37.77 -33.50 3.15
C GLU A 119 -37.69 -32.44 2.04
N GLU A 120 -37.61 -32.92 0.80
CA GLU A 120 -37.50 -32.15 -0.42
C GLU A 120 -38.84 -31.52 -0.81
N GLY A 121 -38.84 -30.23 -1.17
CA GLY A 121 -39.91 -29.63 -1.98
C GLY A 121 -40.24 -28.17 -1.67
N GLU A 122 -40.62 -27.46 -2.73
CA GLU A 122 -41.44 -26.22 -2.74
C GLU A 122 -40.70 -24.86 -2.74
N GLU A 123 -40.26 -24.49 -3.95
CA GLU A 123 -40.62 -23.25 -4.66
C GLU A 123 -40.77 -21.97 -3.83
N GLY A 124 -39.72 -21.14 -3.87
CA GLY A 124 -39.69 -19.84 -3.19
C GLY A 124 -40.69 -18.83 -3.73
N GLU A 125 -41.80 -18.68 -3.02
CA GLU A 125 -42.73 -17.55 -3.14
C GLU A 125 -42.10 -16.29 -2.51
N MET A 126 -41.73 -15.31 -3.34
CA MET A 126 -41.17 -14.04 -2.87
C MET A 126 -42.29 -13.14 -2.31
N ARG A 127 -42.32 -12.93 -1.00
CA ARG A 127 -43.19 -11.94 -0.34
C ARG A 127 -42.71 -10.52 -0.66
N PHE A 128 -43.49 -9.77 -1.43
CA PHE A 128 -43.34 -8.32 -1.56
C PHE A 128 -43.70 -7.64 -0.23
N LEU A 129 -42.80 -6.81 0.29
CA LEU A 129 -43.11 -5.92 1.39
C LEU A 129 -43.84 -4.70 0.82
N ASP A 130 -45.17 -4.67 0.94
CA ASP A 130 -45.92 -3.42 0.79
C ASP A 130 -45.58 -2.49 1.96
N GLY A 131 -44.82 -1.44 1.65
CA GLY A 131 -44.38 -0.40 2.57
C GLY A 131 -44.69 0.97 1.99
N GLU A 132 -45.80 1.52 2.47
CA GLU A 132 -46.40 2.83 2.24
C GLU A 132 -45.44 3.97 1.87
N ARG A 133 -45.79 4.75 0.83
CA ARG A 133 -45.32 6.14 0.67
C ARG A 133 -46.43 7.04 0.12
N LYS A 134 -46.91 7.90 1.03
CA LYS A 134 -47.45 9.27 0.87
C LYS A 134 -48.45 9.58 -0.24
#